data_AF-A0A3E4LY84-F1
#
_entry.id   AF-A0A3E4LY84-F1
#
_cell.length_a   1.000
_cell.length_b   1.000
_cell.length_c   1.000
_cell.angle_alpha   90.00
_cell.angle_beta   90.00
_cell.angle_gamma   90.00
#
_symmetry.space_group_name_H-M   'P 1'
#
loop_
_entity.id
_entity.type
_entity.pdbx_description
1 polymer ?
#
loop_
_entity_poly.entity_id
_entity_poly.type
_entity_poly.pdbx_seq_one_letter_code
_entity_poly.pdbx_strand_id
1 'polypeptide(L)'
;MYGAILGDIIGSPFEFDRGDKTKNFDLFSEGCCFTDDSVMTIAVGEALLAVEPEAAVKEIEDAVASNMQDWGKRYPHAGYGGSFRHWLRENNPKPYGSYGNGSAMRVSAAGWLYDSIERTREVARATANVTHNHPEGIKGAEATASAIYMARNGSSKEEIKIKNELFFCHEKCIIIVTNLRSVLLWQVEFMQKSKREY
;
A
#
# COMPACT_ATOMS: atom_id res chain seq x y z
N MET A 1 -10.63 1.46 -0.49
CA MET A 1 -9.50 1.59 0.46
C MET A 1 -9.85 1.22 1.91
N TYR A 2 -11.14 1.13 2.31
CA TYR A 2 -11.52 0.77 3.69
C TYR A 2 -10.89 -0.53 4.21
N GLY A 3 -10.74 -1.55 3.37
CA GLY A 3 -10.05 -2.78 3.76
C GLY A 3 -8.63 -2.54 4.26
N ALA A 4 -7.84 -1.69 3.58
CA ALA A 4 -6.48 -1.36 3.99
C ALA A 4 -6.45 -0.63 5.35
N ILE A 5 -7.34 0.36 5.54
CA ILE A 5 -7.44 1.13 6.79
C ILE A 5 -7.91 0.24 7.96
N LEU A 6 -8.90 -0.61 7.73
CA LEU A 6 -9.34 -1.59 8.72
C LEU A 6 -8.22 -2.56 9.06
N GLY A 7 -7.49 -3.05 8.05
CA GLY A 7 -6.35 -3.94 8.26
C GLY A 7 -5.26 -3.34 9.12
N ASP A 8 -4.95 -2.07 8.90
CA ASP A 8 -4.02 -1.29 9.72
C ASP A 8 -4.51 -1.20 11.18
N ILE A 9 -5.73 -0.69 11.39
CA ILE A 9 -6.30 -0.51 12.75
C ILE A 9 -6.40 -1.82 13.52
N ILE A 10 -6.85 -2.89 12.87
CA ILE A 10 -7.01 -4.22 13.47
C ILE A 10 -5.64 -4.85 13.75
N GLY A 11 -4.65 -4.60 12.89
CA GLY A 11 -3.31 -5.16 13.00
C GLY A 11 -2.40 -4.44 13.99
N SER A 12 -2.66 -3.16 14.28
CA SER A 12 -1.77 -2.30 15.06
C SER A 12 -1.38 -2.84 16.44
N PRO A 13 -2.26 -3.50 17.24
CA PRO A 13 -1.88 -4.01 18.56
C PRO A 13 -0.90 -5.18 18.50
N PHE A 14 -0.83 -5.85 17.35
CA PHE A 14 -0.01 -7.05 17.13
C PHE A 14 1.30 -6.74 16.41
N GLU A 15 1.59 -5.45 16.16
CA GLU A 15 2.85 -5.04 15.56
C GLU A 15 4.02 -5.38 16.50
N PHE A 16 5.06 -6.03 15.96
CA PHE A 16 6.21 -6.57 16.71
C PHE A 16 5.89 -7.66 17.73
N ASP A 17 4.66 -8.18 17.77
CA ASP A 17 4.34 -9.37 18.56
C ASP A 17 5.14 -10.57 18.02
N ARG A 18 5.83 -11.24 18.95
CA ARG A 18 6.63 -12.45 18.69
C ARG A 18 5.90 -13.71 19.15
N GLY A 19 4.64 -13.58 19.55
CA GLY A 19 3.77 -14.67 19.94
C GLY A 19 3.35 -15.59 18.79
N ASP A 20 2.50 -16.56 19.12
CA ASP A 20 2.02 -17.54 18.17
C ASP A 20 1.02 -16.93 17.18
N LYS A 21 1.29 -17.10 15.89
CA LYS A 21 0.38 -16.63 14.83
C LYS A 21 -0.93 -17.40 14.87
N THR A 22 -2.01 -16.73 15.24
CA THR A 22 -3.36 -17.29 15.33
C THR A 22 -4.34 -16.60 14.38
N LYS A 23 -5.40 -17.30 13.99
CA LYS A 23 -6.57 -16.71 13.29
C LYS A 23 -7.71 -16.37 14.25
N ASN A 24 -7.57 -16.74 15.52
CA ASN A 24 -8.56 -16.49 16.57
C ASN A 24 -8.09 -15.29 17.39
N PHE A 25 -8.62 -14.11 17.07
CA PHE A 25 -8.34 -12.85 17.75
C PHE A 25 -9.55 -11.92 17.59
N ASP A 26 -9.72 -10.98 18.52
CA ASP A 26 -10.74 -9.95 18.42
C ASP A 26 -10.34 -8.91 17.37
N LEU A 27 -11.26 -8.58 16.46
CA LEU A 27 -10.98 -7.60 15.40
C LEU A 27 -10.69 -6.22 15.98
N PHE A 28 -11.40 -5.82 17.04
CA PHE A 28 -11.18 -4.54 17.70
C PHE A 28 -10.91 -4.80 19.18
N SER A 29 -9.66 -4.58 19.59
CA SER A 29 -9.20 -4.69 20.97
C SER A 29 -8.71 -3.34 21.48
N GLU A 30 -8.43 -3.29 22.79
CA GLU A 30 -7.78 -2.13 23.38
C GLU A 30 -6.40 -1.91 22.73
N GLY A 31 -6.13 -0.68 22.28
CA GLY A 31 -4.90 -0.33 21.58
C GLY A 31 -5.01 -0.31 20.05
N CYS A 32 -6.13 -0.73 19.45
CA CYS A 32 -6.38 -0.54 18.02
C CYS A 32 -6.35 0.95 17.66
N CYS A 33 -5.48 1.33 16.73
CA CYS A 33 -5.36 2.69 16.23
C CYS A 33 -4.84 2.68 14.79
N PHE A 34 -5.13 3.74 14.04
CA PHE A 34 -4.52 3.90 12.72
C PHE A 34 -3.04 4.24 12.87
N THR A 35 -2.24 3.85 11.89
CA THR A 35 -0.79 4.10 11.86
C THR A 35 -0.39 4.89 10.62
N ASP A 36 0.91 4.95 10.32
CA ASP A 36 1.43 5.56 9.12
C ASP A 36 0.91 4.89 7.85
N ASP A 37 0.52 3.61 7.89
CA ASP A 37 -0.13 2.90 6.79
C ASP A 37 -1.40 3.63 6.32
N SER A 38 -2.32 3.92 7.25
CA SER A 38 -3.55 4.65 6.93
C SER A 38 -3.27 6.09 6.50
N VAL A 39 -2.42 6.81 7.23
CA VAL A 39 -2.10 8.21 6.93
C VAL A 39 -1.52 8.33 5.52
N MET A 40 -0.55 7.47 5.18
CA MET A 40 0.09 7.50 3.87
C MET A 40 -0.79 6.94 2.76
N THR A 41 -1.68 5.99 3.05
CA THR A 41 -2.70 5.52 2.10
C THR A 41 -3.61 6.67 1.67
N ILE A 42 -4.08 7.48 2.63
CA ILE A 42 -4.93 8.63 2.32
C ILE A 42 -4.14 9.69 1.56
N ALA A 43 -2.91 10.01 2.00
CA ALA A 43 -2.05 10.98 1.34
C ALA A 43 -1.79 10.63 -0.14
N VAL A 44 -1.46 9.37 -0.44
CA VAL A 44 -1.28 8.89 -1.82
C VAL A 44 -2.60 8.94 -2.58
N GLY A 45 -3.71 8.49 -1.98
CA GLY A 45 -5.02 8.52 -2.64
C GLY A 45 -5.46 9.92 -3.05
N GLU A 46 -5.33 10.90 -2.15
CA GLU A 46 -5.65 12.29 -2.44
C GLU A 46 -4.75 12.88 -3.53
N ALA A 47 -3.44 12.59 -3.52
CA ALA A 47 -2.53 13.05 -4.56
C ALA A 47 -2.90 12.49 -5.93
N LEU A 48 -3.24 11.20 -6.00
CA LEU A 48 -3.63 10.54 -7.25
C LEU A 48 -5.02 10.99 -7.77
N LEU A 49 -5.92 11.42 -6.90
CA LEU A 49 -7.20 12.01 -7.29
C LEU A 49 -7.07 13.45 -7.80
N ALA A 50 -6.01 14.15 -7.41
CA ALA A 50 -5.77 15.54 -7.79
C ALA A 50 -5.02 15.68 -9.13
N VAL A 51 -4.27 14.65 -9.55
CA VAL A 51 -3.59 14.61 -10.85
C VAL A 51 -4.49 13.96 -11.90
N GLU A 52 -4.30 14.31 -13.17
CA GLU A 52 -5.02 13.68 -14.27
C GLU A 52 -4.63 12.19 -14.41
N PRO A 53 -5.53 11.31 -14.87
CA PRO A 53 -5.23 9.88 -15.00
C PRO A 53 -4.03 9.58 -15.92
N GLU A 54 -3.77 10.45 -16.90
CA GLU A 54 -2.69 10.39 -17.88
C GLU A 54 -1.48 11.26 -17.51
N ALA A 55 -1.47 11.85 -16.30
CA ALA A 55 -0.40 12.71 -15.82
C ALA A 55 1.00 12.07 -15.99
N ALA A 56 2.00 12.90 -16.29
CA ALA A 56 3.36 12.41 -16.44
C ALA A 56 3.87 11.84 -15.11
N VAL A 57 4.77 10.85 -15.17
CA VAL A 57 5.36 10.20 -13.98
C VAL A 57 5.92 11.23 -12.99
N LYS A 58 6.59 12.27 -13.50
CA LYS A 58 7.19 13.31 -12.67
C LYS A 58 6.14 14.12 -11.89
N GLU A 59 5.01 14.42 -12.51
CA GLU A 59 3.91 15.14 -11.87
C GLU A 59 3.29 14.31 -10.74
N ILE A 60 3.11 13.00 -10.97
CA ILE A 60 2.65 12.06 -9.94
C ILE A 60 3.65 12.01 -8.78
N GLU A 61 4.95 11.87 -9.06
CA GLU A 61 5.99 11.83 -8.01
C GLU A 61 5.99 13.11 -7.16
N ASP A 62 5.87 14.28 -7.80
CA ASP A 62 5.87 15.57 -7.11
C ASP A 62 4.60 15.77 -6.27
N ALA A 63 3.42 15.43 -6.81
CA ALA A 63 2.15 15.49 -6.09
C ALA A 63 2.13 14.55 -4.89
N VAL A 64 2.56 13.29 -5.07
CA VAL A 64 2.63 12.29 -4.01
C VAL A 64 3.62 12.70 -2.92
N ALA A 65 4.82 13.14 -3.31
CA ALA A 65 5.82 13.57 -2.34
C ALA A 65 5.33 14.75 -1.49
N SER A 66 4.75 15.77 -2.15
CA SER A 66 4.20 16.95 -1.48
C SER A 66 3.07 16.56 -0.51
N ASN A 67 2.11 15.77 -0.95
CA ASN A 67 0.95 15.42 -0.13
C ASN A 67 1.33 14.51 1.05
N MET A 68 2.27 13.57 0.85
CA MET A 68 2.79 12.74 1.93
C MET A 68 3.51 13.58 3.01
N GLN A 69 4.28 14.60 2.61
CA GLN A 69 4.90 15.50 3.59
C GLN A 69 3.87 16.34 4.34
N ASP A 70 2.82 16.83 3.68
CA ASP A 70 1.75 17.59 4.33
C ASP A 70 0.99 16.73 5.36
N TRP A 71 0.53 15.55 4.95
CA TRP A 71 -0.11 14.60 5.88
C TRP A 71 0.82 14.17 7.01
N GLY A 72 2.10 13.89 6.72
CA GLY A 72 3.09 13.54 7.73
C GLY A 72 3.33 14.63 8.78
N LYS A 73 3.22 15.91 8.39
CA LYS A 73 3.30 17.05 9.32
C LYS A 73 2.06 17.16 10.21
N ARG A 74 0.89 16.83 9.68
CA ARG A 74 -0.39 16.83 10.43
C ARG A 74 -0.47 15.67 11.44
N TYR A 75 0.17 14.53 11.13
CA TYR A 75 0.14 13.32 11.97
C TYR A 75 1.55 12.83 12.36
N PRO A 76 2.37 13.64 13.06
CA PRO A 76 3.81 13.37 13.26
C PRO A 76 4.12 12.17 14.15
N HIS A 77 3.12 11.60 14.82
CA HIS A 77 3.24 10.51 15.80
C HIS A 77 2.56 9.20 15.34
N ALA A 78 2.31 9.04 14.04
CA ALA A 78 1.57 7.90 13.49
C ALA A 78 2.35 6.57 13.42
N GLY A 79 3.64 6.51 13.79
CA GLY A 79 4.42 5.25 13.78
C GLY A 79 5.56 5.18 12.77
N TYR A 80 5.85 6.27 12.05
CA TYR A 80 6.86 6.31 10.98
C TYR A 80 8.23 5.73 11.36
N GLY A 81 8.80 4.92 10.46
CA GLY A 81 10.18 4.47 10.52
C GLY A 81 11.20 5.63 10.53
N GLY A 82 12.36 5.40 11.16
CA GLY A 82 13.35 6.46 11.43
C GLY A 82 13.79 7.27 10.21
N SER A 83 14.18 6.61 9.11
CA SER A 83 14.57 7.28 7.87
C SER A 83 13.40 8.03 7.21
N PHE A 84 12.19 7.47 7.27
CA PHE A 84 11.01 8.11 6.70
C PHE A 84 10.63 9.38 7.48
N ARG A 85 10.77 9.37 8.80
CA ARG A 85 10.58 10.57 9.63
C ARG A 85 11.55 11.70 9.29
N HIS A 86 12.79 11.37 8.89
CA HIS A 86 13.73 12.37 8.39
C HIS A 86 13.25 12.94 7.06
N TRP A 87 12.90 12.08 6.11
CA TRP A 87 12.36 12.44 4.80
C TRP A 87 11.13 13.38 4.88
N LEU A 88 10.21 13.14 5.83
CA LEU A 88 9.02 14.00 6.03
C LEU A 88 9.37 15.46 6.40
N ARG A 89 10.57 15.71 6.92
CA ARG A 89 11.03 17.03 7.41
C ARG A 89 11.99 17.72 6.46
N GLU A 90 12.46 17.04 5.41
CA GLU A 90 13.37 17.62 4.43
C GLU A 90 12.66 18.64 3.54
N ASN A 91 13.31 19.76 3.24
CA ASN A 91 12.76 20.77 2.33
C ASN A 91 12.72 20.31 0.87
N ASN A 92 13.68 19.45 0.47
CA ASN A 92 13.77 18.89 -0.87
C ASN A 92 14.03 17.39 -0.75
N PRO A 93 13.01 16.62 -0.34
CA PRO A 93 13.18 15.23 0.04
C PRO A 93 13.71 14.39 -1.13
N LYS A 94 14.71 13.55 -0.86
CA LYS A 94 15.21 12.58 -1.85
C LYS A 94 14.92 11.16 -1.40
N PRO A 95 14.61 10.25 -2.34
CA PRO A 95 14.46 8.85 -1.99
C PRO A 95 15.79 8.29 -1.50
N TYR A 96 15.72 7.38 -0.53
CA TYR A 96 16.88 6.97 0.28
C TYR A 96 17.18 5.46 0.18
N GLY A 97 16.75 4.81 -0.90
CA GLY A 97 17.09 3.41 -1.16
C GLY A 97 16.40 2.40 -0.25
N SER A 98 15.25 2.74 0.34
CA SER A 98 14.53 1.83 1.23
C SER A 98 14.03 0.59 0.49
N TYR A 99 14.31 -0.59 1.05
CA TYR A 99 13.79 -1.89 0.61
C TYR A 99 12.66 -2.43 1.50
N GLY A 100 12.15 -1.60 2.42
CA GLY A 100 11.04 -1.94 3.30
C GLY A 100 9.70 -2.06 2.55
N ASN A 101 8.66 -2.50 3.27
CA ASN A 101 7.28 -2.63 2.76
C ASN A 101 6.52 -1.29 2.71
N GLY A 102 7.15 -0.18 3.14
CA GLY A 102 6.51 1.13 3.27
C GLY A 102 5.91 1.70 1.98
N SER A 103 6.42 1.28 0.83
CA SER A 103 5.84 1.59 -0.48
C SER A 103 4.57 0.77 -0.77
N ALA A 104 4.55 -0.51 -0.39
CA ALA A 104 3.45 -1.43 -0.64
C ALA A 104 2.22 -1.15 0.24
N MET A 105 2.42 -0.77 1.50
CA MET A 105 1.32 -0.54 2.44
C MET A 105 0.34 0.56 2.02
N ARG A 106 0.83 1.55 1.25
CA ARG A 106 0.08 2.76 0.86
C ARG A 106 -0.35 2.82 -0.60
N VAL A 107 -0.06 1.79 -1.40
CA VAL A 107 -0.23 1.81 -2.87
C VAL A 107 -1.67 1.51 -3.32
N SER A 108 -2.60 1.33 -2.38
CA SER A 108 -3.93 0.79 -2.69
C SER A 108 -4.74 1.64 -3.68
N ALA A 109 -4.57 2.97 -3.66
CA ALA A 109 -5.19 3.89 -4.60
C ALA A 109 -4.72 3.66 -6.04
N ALA A 110 -3.42 3.44 -6.26
CA ALA A 110 -2.90 3.16 -7.60
C ALA A 110 -3.47 1.85 -8.17
N GLY A 111 -3.66 0.83 -7.34
CA GLY A 111 -4.34 -0.41 -7.75
C GLY A 111 -5.83 -0.23 -8.09
N TRP A 112 -6.44 0.87 -7.67
CA TRP A 112 -7.86 1.14 -7.82
C TRP A 112 -8.22 2.10 -8.95
N LEU A 113 -7.40 3.12 -9.23
CA LEU A 113 -7.83 4.27 -10.04
C LEU A 113 -7.66 4.07 -11.55
N TYR A 114 -6.82 3.13 -12.01
CA TYR A 114 -6.42 3.05 -13.42
C TYR A 114 -6.91 1.79 -14.13
N ASP A 115 -7.36 1.94 -15.37
CA ASP A 115 -8.05 0.89 -16.14
C ASP A 115 -7.15 -0.05 -16.93
N SER A 116 -5.83 0.17 -16.91
CA SER A 116 -4.86 -0.79 -17.43
C SER A 116 -3.89 -1.24 -16.35
N ILE A 117 -3.43 -2.49 -16.46
CA ILE A 117 -2.43 -3.04 -15.53
C ILE A 117 -1.07 -2.36 -15.73
N GLU A 118 -0.77 -1.95 -16.96
CA GLU A 118 0.45 -1.24 -17.32
C GLU A 118 0.51 0.11 -16.62
N ARG A 119 -0.55 0.92 -16.73
CA ARG A 119 -0.64 2.23 -16.07
C ARG A 119 -0.69 2.09 -14.55
N THR A 120 -1.43 1.10 -14.04
CA THR A 120 -1.45 0.77 -12.61
C THR A 120 -0.04 0.54 -12.07
N ARG A 121 0.78 -0.25 -12.77
CA ARG A 121 2.17 -0.53 -12.36
C ARG A 121 3.08 0.68 -12.50
N GLU A 122 2.92 1.46 -13.57
CA GLU A 122 3.68 2.70 -13.76
C GLU A 122 3.43 3.70 -12.63
N VAL A 123 2.17 3.91 -12.25
CA VAL A 123 1.80 4.80 -11.16
C VAL A 123 2.24 4.22 -9.81
N ALA A 124 2.08 2.91 -9.59
CA ALA A 124 2.58 2.26 -8.39
C ALA A 124 4.09 2.48 -8.20
N ARG A 125 4.87 2.35 -9.29
CA ARG A 125 6.30 2.66 -9.30
C ARG A 125 6.58 4.11 -8.95
N ALA A 126 5.86 5.06 -9.56
CA ALA A 126 5.98 6.49 -9.25
C ALA A 126 5.75 6.77 -7.76
N THR A 127 4.69 6.19 -7.17
CA THR A 127 4.38 6.36 -5.72
C THR A 127 5.42 5.72 -4.79
N ALA A 128 6.12 4.68 -5.24
CA ALA A 128 7.20 4.05 -4.50
C ALA A 128 8.49 4.88 -4.60
N ASN A 129 8.83 5.35 -5.80
CA ASN A 129 10.06 6.05 -6.14
C ASN A 129 10.34 7.28 -5.28
N VAL A 130 9.30 7.93 -4.74
CA VAL A 130 9.46 9.12 -3.87
C VAL A 130 10.28 8.83 -2.61
N THR A 131 10.33 7.57 -2.15
CA THR A 131 11.03 7.16 -0.89
C THR A 131 11.77 5.83 -1.01
N HIS A 132 11.20 4.85 -1.71
CA HIS A 132 11.66 3.47 -1.84
C HIS A 132 12.13 3.20 -3.27
N ASN A 133 13.16 3.92 -3.73
CA ASN A 133 13.75 3.73 -5.07
C ASN A 133 14.66 2.49 -5.18
N HIS A 134 14.67 1.62 -4.17
CA HIS A 134 15.30 0.30 -4.28
C HIS A 134 14.41 -0.63 -5.11
N PRO A 135 14.97 -1.47 -6.01
CA PRO A 135 14.16 -2.37 -6.85
C PRO A 135 13.14 -3.22 -6.08
N GLU A 136 13.52 -3.74 -4.91
CA GLU A 136 12.59 -4.53 -4.07
C GLU A 136 11.44 -3.71 -3.48
N GLY A 137 11.66 -2.44 -3.12
CA GLY A 137 10.60 -1.56 -2.65
C GLY A 137 9.59 -1.21 -3.76
N ILE A 138 10.11 -0.99 -4.98
CA ILE A 138 9.29 -0.77 -6.18
C ILE A 138 8.47 -2.02 -6.51
N LYS A 139 9.12 -3.20 -6.55
CA LYS A 139 8.44 -4.48 -6.81
C LYS A 139 7.30 -4.74 -5.84
N GLY A 140 7.50 -4.49 -4.55
CA GLY A 140 6.46 -4.66 -3.53
C GLY A 140 5.21 -3.80 -3.82
N ALA A 141 5.42 -2.55 -4.24
CA ALA A 141 4.34 -1.64 -4.61
C ALA A 141 3.61 -2.11 -5.88
N GLU A 142 4.36 -2.45 -6.94
CA GLU A 142 3.79 -2.93 -8.20
C GLU A 142 3.01 -4.24 -8.03
N ALA A 143 3.53 -5.19 -7.24
CA ALA A 143 2.87 -6.47 -6.97
C ALA A 143 1.55 -6.27 -6.20
N THR A 144 1.55 -5.38 -5.21
CA THR A 144 0.36 -5.07 -4.41
C THR A 144 -0.70 -4.35 -5.24
N ALA A 145 -0.31 -3.33 -6.01
CA ALA A 145 -1.21 -2.63 -6.91
C ALA A 145 -1.78 -3.55 -8.00
N SER A 146 -0.95 -4.44 -8.56
CA SER A 146 -1.38 -5.46 -9.52
C SER A 146 -2.42 -6.40 -8.93
N ALA A 147 -2.21 -6.87 -7.69
CA ALA A 147 -3.16 -7.73 -7.00
C ALA A 147 -4.52 -7.05 -6.82
N ILE A 148 -4.53 -5.78 -6.43
CA ILE A 148 -5.76 -4.98 -6.26
C ILE A 148 -6.47 -4.79 -7.60
N TYR A 149 -5.73 -4.44 -8.66
CA TYR A 149 -6.28 -4.30 -10.01
C TYR A 149 -6.90 -5.61 -10.50
N MET A 150 -6.23 -6.73 -10.32
CA MET A 150 -6.73 -8.03 -10.75
C MET A 150 -7.99 -8.43 -9.96
N ALA A 151 -7.98 -8.21 -8.64
CA ALA A 151 -9.12 -8.50 -7.78
C ALA A 151 -10.36 -7.68 -8.18
N ARG A 152 -10.22 -6.37 -8.43
CA ARG A 152 -11.36 -5.52 -8.85
C ARG A 152 -11.93 -5.94 -10.20
N ASN A 153 -11.07 -6.48 -11.07
CA ASN A 153 -11.43 -7.03 -12.38
C ASN A 153 -11.87 -8.51 -12.36
N GLY A 154 -12.06 -9.10 -11.18
CA GLY A 154 -12.68 -10.41 -11.03
C GLY A 154 -11.74 -11.62 -11.15
N SER A 155 -10.41 -11.40 -11.16
CA SER A 155 -9.47 -12.53 -11.10
C SER A 155 -9.62 -13.33 -9.79
N SER A 156 -9.40 -14.64 -9.89
CA SER A 156 -9.37 -15.53 -8.74
C SER A 156 -8.11 -15.32 -7.90
N LYS A 157 -8.14 -15.83 -6.67
CA LYS A 157 -6.98 -15.80 -5.76
C LYS A 157 -5.79 -16.54 -6.36
N GLU A 158 -6.05 -17.68 -7.00
CA GLU A 158 -5.05 -18.52 -7.65
C GLU A 158 -4.41 -17.80 -8.82
N GLU A 159 -5.19 -17.11 -9.65
CA GLU A 159 -4.68 -16.30 -10.77
C GLU A 159 -3.81 -15.15 -10.28
N ILE A 160 -4.25 -14.43 -9.24
CA ILE A 160 -3.48 -13.33 -8.63
C ILE A 160 -2.14 -13.86 -8.09
N LYS A 161 -2.17 -15.00 -7.38
CA LYS A 161 -0.98 -15.63 -6.85
C LYS A 161 0.00 -16.00 -7.97
N ILE A 162 -0.46 -16.75 -8.98
CA ILE A 162 0.36 -17.23 -10.10
C ILE A 162 0.97 -16.06 -10.86
N LYS A 163 0.18 -15.04 -11.21
CA LYS A 163 0.72 -13.87 -11.94
C LYS A 163 1.75 -13.12 -11.10
N ASN A 164 1.49 -12.88 -9.81
CA ASN A 164 2.47 -12.19 -8.98
C ASN A 164 3.78 -12.98 -8.80
N GLU A 165 3.69 -14.30 -8.64
CA GLU A 165 4.88 -15.17 -8.58
C GLU A 165 5.66 -15.15 -9.89
N LEU A 166 4.98 -15.18 -11.05
CA LEU A 166 5.62 -15.10 -12.36
C LEU A 166 6.28 -13.74 -12.63
N PHE A 167 5.65 -12.63 -12.25
CA PHE A 167 6.13 -11.29 -12.56
C PHE A 167 7.16 -10.74 -11.56
N PHE A 168 7.13 -11.16 -10.28
CA PHE A 168 7.90 -10.51 -9.20
C PHE A 168 8.81 -11.45 -8.39
N CYS A 169 9.08 -12.67 -8.87
CA CYS A 169 9.75 -13.76 -8.16
C CYS A 169 11.08 -13.40 -7.44
N HIS A 170 11.01 -13.10 -6.13
CA HIS A 170 12.04 -13.39 -5.11
C HIS A 170 11.45 -13.38 -3.68
N GLU A 171 12.08 -14.10 -2.76
CA GLU A 171 11.58 -14.56 -1.45
C GLU A 171 10.84 -13.53 -0.57
N LYS A 172 11.12 -12.22 -0.72
CA LYS A 172 10.50 -11.18 0.12
C LYS A 172 9.13 -10.69 -0.38
N CYS A 173 8.78 -10.89 -1.66
CA CYS A 173 7.44 -10.54 -2.18
C CYS A 173 6.33 -11.44 -1.58
N ILE A 174 6.68 -12.67 -1.17
CA ILE A 174 5.76 -13.60 -0.53
C ILE A 174 5.31 -13.06 0.83
N ILE A 175 6.14 -12.31 1.57
CA ILE A 175 5.77 -11.77 2.88
C ILE A 175 4.72 -10.66 2.76
N ILE A 176 4.77 -9.84 1.70
CA ILE A 176 3.73 -8.84 1.43
C ILE A 176 2.40 -9.54 1.16
N VAL A 177 2.38 -10.59 0.32
CA VAL A 177 1.16 -11.37 0.03
C VAL A 177 0.71 -12.25 1.22
N THR A 178 1.62 -12.67 2.10
CA THR A 178 1.31 -13.56 3.24
C THR A 178 1.04 -12.86 4.57
N ASN A 179 1.52 -11.64 4.80
CA ASN A 179 1.03 -10.78 5.90
C ASN A 179 -0.20 -9.96 5.49
N LEU A 180 -0.44 -9.75 4.19
CA LEU A 180 -1.74 -9.27 3.69
C LEU A 180 -2.80 -10.40 3.60
N ARG A 181 -2.54 -11.59 4.17
CA ARG A 181 -3.46 -12.75 4.15
C ARG A 181 -4.80 -12.50 4.85
N SER A 182 -4.91 -11.52 5.73
CA SER A 182 -6.19 -11.11 6.31
C SER A 182 -6.76 -9.93 5.54
N VAL A 183 -5.93 -8.91 5.27
CA VAL A 183 -6.39 -7.61 4.76
C VAL A 183 -6.73 -7.63 3.27
N LEU A 184 -5.85 -8.16 2.40
CA LEU A 184 -6.18 -8.28 0.96
C LEU A 184 -7.24 -9.33 0.73
N LEU A 185 -7.26 -10.44 1.48
CA LEU A 185 -8.30 -11.46 1.33
C LEU A 185 -9.66 -10.94 1.75
N TRP A 186 -9.76 -10.18 2.85
CA TRP A 186 -11.00 -9.51 3.23
C TRP A 186 -11.39 -8.42 2.22
N GLN A 187 -10.42 -7.68 1.68
CA GLN A 187 -10.68 -6.66 0.66
C GLN A 187 -11.15 -7.29 -0.67
N VAL A 188 -10.58 -8.42 -1.11
CA VAL A 188 -11.02 -9.17 -2.29
C VAL A 188 -12.40 -9.82 -2.04
N GLU A 189 -12.64 -10.41 -0.87
CA GLU A 189 -13.93 -11.03 -0.53
C GLU A 189 -15.05 -10.00 -0.36
N PHE A 190 -14.78 -8.86 0.28
CA PHE A 190 -15.71 -7.73 0.41
C PHE A 190 -16.06 -7.14 -0.97
N MET A 191 -15.05 -6.96 -1.82
CA MET A 191 -15.20 -6.53 -3.21
C MET A 191 -16.05 -7.50 -4.04
N GLN A 192 -15.80 -8.81 -3.93
CA GLN A 192 -16.56 -9.84 -4.63
C GLN A 192 -18.00 -9.98 -4.11
N LYS A 193 -18.25 -9.70 -2.83
CA LYS A 193 -19.61 -9.68 -2.24
C LYS A 193 -20.41 -8.46 -2.68
N SER A 194 -19.78 -7.27 -2.76
CA SER A 194 -20.47 -6.03 -3.18
C SER A 194 -21.01 -6.05 -4.62
N LYS A 195 -20.46 -6.90 -5.51
CA LYS A 195 -20.97 -7.12 -6.88
C LYS A 195 -22.18 -8.05 -6.96
N ARG A 196 -22.58 -8.71 -5.85
CA ARG A 196 -23.77 -9.59 -5.82
C ARG A 196 -25.02 -8.94 -5.22
N GLU A 197 -24.91 -7.72 -4.71
CA GLU A 197 -26.00 -7.00 -4.04
C GLU A 197 -26.49 -5.76 -4.81
N TYR A 198 -26.20 -5.65 -6.11
CA TYR A 198 -26.85 -4.71 -7.03
C TYR A 198 -27.19 -5.38 -8.34
#